data_AF-A0A9E5ZD36-F1
#
_entry.id   AF-A0A9E5ZD36-F1
#
_cell.length_a   1.000
_cell.length_b   1.000
_cell.length_c   1.000
_cell.angle_alpha   90.00
_cell.angle_beta   90.00
_cell.angle_gamma   90.00
#
_symmetry.space_group_name_H-M   'P 1'
#
loop_
_entity.id
_entity.type
_entity.pdbx_description
1 polymer ?
#
loop_
_entity_poly.entity_id
_entity_poly.type
_entity_poly.pdbx_seq_one_letter_code
_entity_poly.pdbx_strand_id
1 'polypeptide(L)'
;MRQLIQYIVDYQRKYFDFKLYVSLALFLSGSILINYIFDFEDQFIDPIPNLWVKSIAFAFFQAIPFLVTGFLLAAFDKKRAWLTESTFWIIFILGFLIIGSSRAIHWGVLLKPMMAPEDYLLLRSTFNWSLKLLMILLFFGGLYWIYDRPLRNFYGFTFHKFDLSPYLILLGVAVLFILVGSFFADIQAYYPRYKPPYGLSFATHHELPNWVSLLIYESSYATSFIAVEFIFRGFLIYAFIKYFGEYAVLPMVATYCFLHFGKPATETISSIFGGYILGIVALKNKNIWGGVIVHIGVAWSMELFGYLQARF
;
A
#
# COMPACT_ATOMS: atom_id res chain seq x y z
N MET A 1 -7.07 17.47 -15.89
CA MET A 1 -8.08 16.42 -16.15
C MET A 1 -7.89 15.69 -17.48
N ARG A 2 -7.80 16.39 -18.63
CA ARG A 2 -7.70 15.75 -19.97
C ARG A 2 -6.56 14.72 -20.09
N GLN A 3 -5.34 15.05 -19.64
CA GLN A 3 -4.20 14.13 -19.72
C GLN A 3 -4.38 12.86 -18.87
N LEU A 4 -4.87 12.99 -17.63
CA LEU A 4 -5.14 11.86 -16.73
C LEU A 4 -6.17 10.89 -17.32
N ILE A 5 -7.31 11.44 -17.77
CA ILE A 5 -8.36 10.65 -18.40
C ILE A 5 -7.82 9.98 -19.66
N GLN A 6 -7.04 10.69 -20.46
CA GLN A 6 -6.43 10.13 -21.67
C GLN A 6 -5.53 8.93 -21.35
N TYR A 7 -4.69 9.01 -20.30
CA TYR A 7 -3.86 7.88 -19.89
C TYR A 7 -4.67 6.63 -19.53
N ILE A 8 -5.76 6.80 -18.78
CA ILE A 8 -6.64 5.70 -18.40
C ILE A 8 -7.33 5.12 -19.63
N VAL A 9 -7.87 5.99 -20.50
CA VAL A 9 -8.56 5.60 -21.74
C VAL A 9 -7.61 4.87 -22.69
N ASP A 10 -6.40 5.38 -22.89
CA ASP A 10 -5.38 4.75 -23.74
C ASP A 10 -4.95 3.39 -23.18
N TYR A 11 -4.80 3.29 -21.86
CA TYR A 11 -4.53 2.03 -21.20
C TYR A 11 -5.67 1.02 -21.43
N GLN A 12 -6.93 1.42 -21.21
CA GLN A 12 -8.07 0.53 -21.45
C GLN A 12 -8.13 0.06 -22.90
N ARG A 13 -7.99 0.98 -23.87
CA ARG A 13 -8.03 0.62 -25.30
C ARG A 13 -7.00 -0.42 -25.69
N LYS A 14 -5.84 -0.43 -25.02
CA LYS A 14 -4.72 -1.32 -25.36
C LYS A 14 -4.68 -2.61 -24.55
N TYR A 15 -5.11 -2.58 -23.28
CA TYR A 15 -4.89 -3.67 -22.33
C TYR A 15 -6.18 -4.28 -21.78
N PHE A 16 -7.34 -3.73 -22.09
CA PHE A 16 -8.61 -4.32 -21.66
C PHE A 16 -8.86 -5.63 -22.41
N ASP A 17 -9.15 -6.67 -21.63
CA ASP A 17 -9.61 -7.96 -22.12
C ASP A 17 -10.74 -8.42 -21.20
N PHE A 18 -11.94 -8.57 -21.75
CA PHE A 18 -13.12 -8.84 -20.95
C PHE A 18 -12.98 -10.11 -20.11
N LYS A 19 -12.46 -11.20 -20.69
CA LYS A 19 -12.34 -12.48 -19.98
C LYS A 19 -11.32 -12.39 -18.85
N LEU A 20 -10.15 -11.80 -19.14
CA LEU A 20 -9.11 -11.57 -18.12
C LEU A 20 -9.62 -10.73 -16.95
N TYR A 21 -10.32 -9.62 -17.23
CA TYR A 21 -10.79 -8.70 -16.20
C TYR A 21 -11.92 -9.31 -15.37
N VAL A 22 -12.83 -10.07 -15.99
CA VAL A 22 -13.86 -10.82 -15.26
C VAL A 22 -13.22 -11.90 -14.39
N SER A 23 -12.25 -12.66 -14.90
CA SER A 23 -11.55 -13.67 -14.09
C SER A 23 -10.81 -13.06 -12.90
N LEU A 24 -10.15 -11.92 -13.10
CA LEU A 24 -9.49 -11.19 -12.01
C LEU A 24 -10.51 -10.65 -11.00
N ALA A 25 -11.63 -10.09 -11.46
CA ALA A 25 -12.69 -9.60 -10.59
C ALA A 25 -13.32 -10.71 -9.76
N LEU A 26 -13.57 -11.90 -10.35
CA LEU A 26 -14.07 -13.07 -9.64
C LEU A 26 -13.07 -13.56 -8.60
N PHE A 27 -11.78 -13.64 -8.95
CA PHE A 27 -10.73 -14.01 -8.01
C PHE A 27 -10.66 -13.05 -6.82
N LEU A 28 -10.63 -11.73 -7.06
CA LEU A 28 -10.54 -10.74 -6.00
C LEU A 28 -11.82 -10.72 -5.14
N SER A 29 -13.00 -10.81 -5.76
CA SER A 29 -14.28 -10.83 -5.04
C SER A 29 -14.40 -12.07 -4.16
N GLY A 30 -14.03 -13.25 -4.68
CA GLY A 30 -13.98 -14.48 -3.89
C GLY A 30 -12.97 -14.39 -2.75
N SER A 31 -11.78 -13.81 -2.99
CA SER A 31 -10.75 -13.64 -1.96
C SER A 31 -11.19 -12.66 -0.86
N ILE A 32 -11.81 -11.54 -1.22
CA ILE A 32 -12.40 -10.59 -0.28
C ILE A 32 -13.47 -11.30 0.55
N LEU A 33 -14.42 -11.98 -0.09
CA LEU A 33 -15.50 -12.68 0.61
C LEU A 33 -14.95 -13.70 1.63
N ILE A 34 -14.01 -14.54 1.21
CA ILE A 34 -13.36 -15.51 2.08
C ILE A 34 -12.65 -14.80 3.24
N ASN A 35 -11.87 -13.75 2.97
CA ASN A 35 -11.13 -13.07 4.03
C ASN A 35 -12.06 -12.41 5.06
N TYR A 36 -13.16 -11.77 4.65
CA TYR A 36 -14.08 -11.11 5.60
C TYR A 36 -15.05 -12.07 6.31
N ILE A 37 -15.22 -13.30 5.80
CA ILE A 37 -15.96 -14.36 6.51
C ILE A 37 -15.06 -15.03 7.56
N PHE A 38 -13.82 -15.36 7.20
CA PHE A 38 -12.93 -16.16 8.04
C PHE A 38 -11.89 -15.34 8.80
N ASP A 39 -11.81 -14.03 8.55
CA ASP A 39 -10.83 -13.12 9.16
C ASP A 39 -9.39 -13.68 9.07
N PHE A 40 -9.00 -14.11 7.87
CA PHE A 40 -7.90 -15.06 7.69
C PHE A 40 -6.55 -14.54 8.20
N GLU A 41 -6.23 -13.27 7.93
CA GLU A 41 -4.98 -12.65 8.38
C GLU A 41 -4.86 -12.68 9.91
N ASP A 42 -5.90 -12.17 10.59
CA ASP A 42 -5.96 -12.03 12.04
C ASP A 42 -6.05 -13.38 12.76
N GLN A 43 -6.71 -14.37 12.15
CA GLN A 43 -6.87 -15.71 12.76
C GLN A 43 -5.67 -16.64 12.53
N PHE A 44 -5.02 -16.59 11.38
CA PHE A 44 -4.03 -17.61 11.00
C PHE A 44 -2.60 -17.09 10.88
N ILE A 45 -2.38 -15.83 10.48
CA ILE A 45 -1.03 -15.29 10.26
C ILE A 45 -0.57 -14.48 11.47
N ASP A 46 -1.43 -13.62 11.99
CA ASP A 46 -1.05 -12.71 13.07
C ASP A 46 -0.65 -13.38 14.39
N PRO A 47 -1.31 -14.48 14.81
CA PRO A 47 -0.97 -15.20 16.03
C PRO A 47 0.36 -15.98 15.96
N ILE A 48 0.98 -16.11 14.77
CA ILE A 48 2.23 -16.86 14.61
C ILE A 48 3.34 -16.20 15.46
N PRO A 49 3.89 -16.91 16.48
CA PRO A 49 4.84 -16.29 17.41
C PRO A 49 6.25 -16.17 16.83
N ASN A 50 6.65 -17.10 15.96
CA ASN A 50 7.98 -17.08 15.36
C ASN A 50 8.04 -16.05 14.23
N LEU A 51 8.87 -15.02 14.39
CA LEU A 51 8.99 -13.91 13.44
C LEU A 51 9.36 -14.37 12.03
N TRP A 52 10.26 -15.35 11.88
CA TRP A 52 10.68 -15.84 10.57
C TRP A 52 9.54 -16.54 9.85
N VAL A 53 8.82 -17.40 10.56
CA VAL A 53 7.64 -18.09 10.01
C VAL A 53 6.54 -17.09 9.67
N LYS A 54 6.29 -16.09 10.53
CA LYS A 54 5.32 -15.02 10.27
C LYS A 54 5.69 -14.19 9.05
N SER A 55 6.96 -13.83 8.87
CA SER A 55 7.48 -13.13 7.68
C SER A 55 7.26 -13.93 6.40
N ILE A 56 7.53 -15.24 6.44
CA ILE A 56 7.31 -16.14 5.30
C ILE A 56 5.81 -16.27 5.00
N ALA A 57 4.96 -16.43 6.02
CA ALA A 57 3.51 -16.51 5.86
C ALA A 57 2.94 -15.24 5.20
N PHE A 58 3.36 -14.05 5.66
CA PHE A 58 2.98 -12.79 5.01
C PHE A 58 3.54 -12.64 3.60
N ALA A 59 4.75 -13.13 3.34
CA ALA A 59 5.32 -13.13 2.00
C ALA A 59 4.45 -13.96 1.05
N PHE A 60 4.06 -15.17 1.45
CA PHE A 60 3.14 -16.01 0.68
C PHE A 60 1.77 -15.35 0.50
N PHE A 61 1.20 -14.81 1.56
CA PHE A 61 -0.10 -14.13 1.51
C PHE A 61 -0.13 -12.99 0.49
N GLN A 62 0.94 -12.21 0.41
CA GLN A 62 1.08 -11.13 -0.58
C GLN A 62 1.48 -11.64 -1.98
N ALA A 63 2.25 -12.72 -2.06
CA ALA A 63 2.72 -13.34 -3.31
C ALA A 63 1.60 -14.02 -4.11
N ILE A 64 0.63 -14.66 -3.43
CA ILE A 64 -0.47 -15.39 -4.06
C ILE A 64 -1.26 -14.55 -5.08
N PRO A 65 -1.83 -13.38 -4.74
CA PRO A 65 -2.60 -12.59 -5.70
C PRO A 65 -1.75 -12.10 -6.88
N PHE A 66 -0.46 -11.85 -6.65
CA PHE A 66 0.48 -11.49 -7.71
C PHE A 66 0.64 -12.62 -8.72
N LEU A 67 0.93 -13.84 -8.22
CA LEU A 67 1.13 -15.02 -9.05
C LEU A 67 -0.15 -15.45 -9.75
N VAL A 68 -1.29 -15.49 -9.05
CA VAL A 68 -2.58 -15.82 -9.65
C VAL A 68 -2.86 -14.88 -10.82
N THR A 69 -2.66 -13.58 -10.65
CA THR A 69 -2.84 -12.62 -11.74
C THR A 69 -1.82 -12.82 -12.86
N GLY A 70 -0.56 -13.13 -12.55
CA GLY A 70 0.45 -13.51 -13.53
C GLY A 70 0.07 -14.76 -14.33
N PHE A 71 -0.50 -15.78 -13.67
CA PHE A 71 -0.99 -17.00 -14.31
C PHE A 71 -2.24 -16.73 -15.15
N LEU A 72 -3.14 -15.83 -14.73
CA LEU A 72 -4.25 -15.38 -15.58
C LEU A 72 -3.73 -14.70 -16.84
N LEU A 73 -2.74 -13.81 -16.72
CA LEU A 73 -2.09 -13.19 -17.88
C LEU A 73 -1.45 -14.21 -18.82
N ALA A 74 -0.88 -15.28 -18.28
CA ALA A 74 -0.38 -16.40 -19.07
C ALA A 74 -1.53 -17.18 -19.73
N ALA A 75 -2.57 -17.54 -18.99
CA ALA A 75 -3.71 -18.32 -19.47
C ALA A 75 -4.45 -17.62 -20.64
N PHE A 76 -4.56 -16.29 -20.60
CA PHE A 76 -5.16 -15.47 -21.66
C PHE A 76 -4.15 -14.97 -22.72
N ASP A 77 -3.03 -15.68 -22.89
CA ASP A 77 -2.01 -15.45 -23.93
C ASP A 77 -1.41 -14.03 -23.95
N LYS A 78 -1.43 -13.30 -22.82
CA LYS A 78 -0.87 -11.94 -22.74
C LYS A 78 0.62 -11.96 -22.45
N LYS A 79 1.03 -12.68 -21.41
CA LYS A 79 2.42 -12.70 -20.90
C LYS A 79 2.78 -14.05 -20.29
N ARG A 80 3.63 -14.82 -20.97
CA ARG A 80 4.08 -16.16 -20.56
C ARG A 80 5.59 -16.30 -20.30
N ALA A 81 6.41 -15.44 -20.94
CA ALA A 81 7.87 -15.57 -20.89
C ALA A 81 8.44 -15.58 -19.46
N TRP A 82 7.79 -14.86 -18.53
CA TRP A 82 8.20 -14.77 -17.13
C TRP A 82 8.30 -16.11 -16.40
N LEU A 83 7.56 -17.15 -16.84
CA LEU A 83 7.56 -18.47 -16.21
C LEU A 83 8.94 -19.14 -16.24
N THR A 84 9.70 -18.93 -17.31
CA THR A 84 11.02 -19.54 -17.53
C THR A 84 12.19 -18.65 -17.14
N GLU A 85 11.93 -17.39 -16.81
CA GLU A 85 12.98 -16.41 -16.48
C GLU A 85 13.46 -16.59 -15.03
N SER A 86 14.66 -17.12 -14.83
CA SER A 86 15.21 -17.35 -13.47
C SER A 86 15.33 -16.04 -12.66
N THR A 87 15.69 -14.95 -13.33
CA THR A 87 15.78 -13.62 -12.70
C THR A 87 14.41 -13.13 -12.21
N PHE A 88 13.31 -13.50 -12.88
CA PHE A 88 11.97 -13.16 -12.40
C PHE A 88 11.75 -13.76 -11.01
N TRP A 89 12.01 -15.06 -10.87
CA TRP A 89 11.78 -15.80 -9.64
C TRP A 89 12.68 -15.33 -8.49
N ILE A 90 13.92 -14.98 -8.78
CA ILE A 90 14.84 -14.42 -7.77
C ILE A 90 14.31 -13.08 -7.24
N ILE A 91 14.00 -12.13 -8.15
CA ILE A 91 13.46 -10.81 -7.77
C ILE A 91 12.13 -10.96 -7.04
N PHE A 92 11.27 -11.87 -7.51
CA PHE A 92 9.98 -12.19 -6.90
C PHE A 92 10.15 -12.70 -5.46
N ILE A 93 10.94 -13.75 -5.24
CA ILE A 93 11.13 -14.34 -3.90
C ILE A 93 11.72 -13.29 -2.95
N LEU A 94 12.81 -12.63 -3.36
CA LEU A 94 13.46 -11.62 -2.51
C LEU A 94 12.52 -10.44 -2.21
N GLY A 95 11.82 -9.93 -3.23
CA GLY A 95 10.89 -8.82 -3.09
C GLY A 95 9.73 -9.14 -2.14
N PHE A 96 9.09 -10.29 -2.31
CA PHE A 96 7.97 -10.70 -1.46
C PHE A 96 8.43 -11.09 -0.04
N LEU A 97 9.65 -11.59 0.15
CA LEU A 97 10.23 -11.77 1.49
C LEU A 97 10.46 -10.43 2.20
N ILE A 98 10.91 -9.39 1.48
CA ILE A 98 11.04 -8.02 2.03
C ILE A 98 9.65 -7.49 2.42
N ILE A 99 8.65 -7.64 1.54
CA ILE A 99 7.27 -7.22 1.82
C ILE A 99 6.72 -7.97 3.03
N GLY A 100 6.86 -9.30 3.07
CA GLY A 100 6.39 -10.14 4.18
C GLY A 100 7.04 -9.79 5.51
N SER A 101 8.36 -9.59 5.52
CA SER A 101 9.10 -9.14 6.69
C SER A 101 8.66 -7.74 7.14
N SER A 102 8.35 -6.85 6.19
CA SER A 102 7.86 -5.50 6.51
C SER A 102 6.48 -5.52 7.18
N ARG A 103 5.68 -6.58 6.96
CA ARG A 103 4.40 -6.79 7.64
C ARG A 103 4.59 -7.44 9.01
N ALA A 104 5.46 -8.45 9.10
CA ALA A 104 5.67 -9.21 10.33
C ALA A 104 6.40 -8.44 11.44
N ILE A 105 7.36 -7.58 11.08
CA ILE A 105 8.18 -6.86 12.06
C ILE A 105 7.42 -5.63 12.59
N HIS A 106 7.17 -5.62 13.90
CA HIS A 106 6.59 -4.49 14.63
C HIS A 106 7.67 -3.73 15.40
N TRP A 107 8.44 -2.87 14.70
CA TRP A 107 9.58 -2.17 15.29
C TRP A 107 9.24 -1.37 16.55
N GLY A 108 8.02 -0.80 16.60
CA GLY A 108 7.55 -0.07 17.78
C GLY A 108 7.50 -0.92 19.05
N VAL A 109 7.21 -2.21 18.96
CA VAL A 109 7.13 -3.11 20.12
C VAL A 109 8.52 -3.42 20.68
N LEU A 110 9.53 -3.52 19.82
CA LEU A 110 10.92 -3.79 20.21
C LEU A 110 11.51 -2.67 21.06
N LEU A 111 11.00 -1.44 20.91
CA LEU A 111 11.44 -0.27 21.66
C LEU A 111 10.76 -0.11 23.03
N LYS A 112 9.74 -0.92 23.33
CA LYS A 112 8.99 -0.83 24.60
C LYS A 112 9.87 -0.78 25.86
N PRO A 113 10.95 -1.60 25.99
CA PRO A 113 11.80 -1.56 27.19
C PRO A 113 12.62 -0.28 27.34
N MET A 114 12.73 0.53 26.28
CA MET A 114 13.62 1.69 26.21
C MET A 114 12.88 3.03 26.33
N MET A 115 11.56 3.00 26.58
CA MET A 115 10.70 4.18 26.53
C MET A 115 9.82 4.30 27.78
N ALA A 116 9.55 5.53 28.19
CA ALA A 116 8.53 5.80 29.19
C ALA A 116 7.14 5.34 28.68
N PRO A 117 6.22 4.90 29.54
CA PRO A 117 4.88 4.48 29.13
C PRO A 117 4.13 5.53 28.30
N GLU A 118 4.24 6.80 28.68
CA GLU A 118 3.62 7.97 28.03
C GLU A 118 4.15 8.16 26.60
N ASP A 119 5.46 7.95 26.43
CA ASP A 119 6.15 8.00 25.14
C ASP A 119 5.76 6.85 24.24
N TYR A 120 5.77 5.64 24.81
CA TYR A 120 5.51 4.41 24.08
C TYR A 120 4.14 4.41 23.40
N LEU A 121 3.10 4.91 24.06
CA LEU A 121 1.73 4.90 23.53
C LEU A 121 1.59 5.65 22.21
N LEU A 122 2.28 6.78 22.06
CA LEU A 122 2.29 7.60 20.84
C LEU A 122 3.37 7.11 19.86
N LEU A 123 4.61 7.03 20.34
CA LEU A 123 5.79 6.88 19.48
C LEU A 123 5.96 5.46 18.92
N ARG A 124 5.33 4.43 19.49
CA ARG A 124 5.40 3.05 18.93
C ARG A 124 5.02 3.01 17.45
N SER A 125 3.98 3.74 17.04
CA SER A 125 3.54 3.80 15.65
C SER A 125 4.52 4.58 14.79
N THR A 126 5.00 5.71 15.32
CA THR A 126 5.99 6.58 14.68
C THR A 126 7.26 5.83 14.31
N PHE A 127 7.84 5.12 15.29
CA PHE A 127 9.02 4.29 15.08
C PHE A 127 8.73 3.13 14.14
N ASN A 128 7.56 2.49 14.28
CA ASN A 128 7.17 1.39 13.40
C ASN A 128 7.15 1.80 11.92
N TRP A 129 6.54 2.94 11.59
CA TRP A 129 6.46 3.41 10.20
C TRP A 129 7.81 3.90 9.68
N SER A 130 8.56 4.66 10.50
CA SER A 130 9.85 5.22 10.11
C SER A 130 10.90 4.13 9.86
N LEU A 131 11.03 3.17 10.79
CA LEU A 131 11.97 2.05 10.65
C LEU A 131 11.56 1.10 9.52
N LYS A 132 10.25 0.90 9.31
CA LYS A 132 9.75 0.13 8.16
C LYS A 132 10.12 0.80 6.83
N LEU A 133 9.97 2.13 6.72
CA LEU A 133 10.38 2.86 5.51
C LEU A 133 11.88 2.70 5.26
N LEU A 134 12.71 2.89 6.29
CA LEU A 134 14.16 2.70 6.18
C LEU A 134 14.53 1.28 5.75
N MET A 135 13.89 0.28 6.36
CA MET A 135 14.07 -1.13 5.99
C MET A 135 13.73 -1.38 4.51
N ILE A 136 12.57 -0.90 4.05
CA ILE A 136 12.12 -1.05 2.67
C ILE A 136 13.11 -0.39 1.71
N LEU A 137 13.48 0.86 1.94
CA LEU A 137 14.42 1.58 1.07
C LEU A 137 15.80 0.92 1.03
N LEU A 138 16.29 0.41 2.17
CA LEU A 138 17.58 -0.28 2.25
C LEU A 138 17.58 -1.59 1.45
N PHE A 139 16.63 -2.48 1.73
CA PHE A 139 16.61 -3.81 1.09
C PHE A 139 16.26 -3.74 -0.39
N PHE A 140 15.27 -2.91 -0.79
CA PHE A 140 14.98 -2.70 -2.20
C PHE A 140 16.06 -1.88 -2.91
N GLY A 141 16.78 -1.00 -2.20
CA GLY A 141 17.98 -0.33 -2.71
C GLY A 141 19.08 -1.34 -3.08
N GLY A 142 19.33 -2.31 -2.20
CA GLY A 142 20.23 -3.43 -2.49
C GLY A 142 19.78 -4.27 -3.67
N LEU A 143 18.49 -4.66 -3.70
CA LEU A 143 17.92 -5.42 -4.81
C LEU A 143 18.04 -4.66 -6.14
N TYR A 144 17.72 -3.36 -6.14
CA TYR A 144 17.85 -2.50 -7.31
C TYR A 144 19.29 -2.42 -7.81
N TRP A 145 20.24 -2.26 -6.89
CA TRP A 145 21.66 -2.14 -7.21
C TRP A 145 22.25 -3.41 -7.84
N ILE A 146 21.70 -4.58 -7.50
CA ILE A 146 22.14 -5.88 -8.02
C ILE A 146 21.42 -6.22 -9.33
N TYR A 147 20.10 -6.06 -9.40
CA TYR A 147 19.29 -6.64 -10.48
C TYR A 147 18.64 -5.62 -11.43
N ASP A 148 18.33 -4.41 -10.97
CA ASP A 148 17.44 -3.49 -11.69
C ASP A 148 18.07 -2.13 -12.00
N ARG A 149 19.40 -1.98 -11.84
CA ARG A 149 20.16 -0.81 -12.33
C ARG A 149 19.85 -0.40 -13.78
N PRO A 150 19.62 -1.33 -14.74
CA PRO A 150 19.27 -0.96 -16.11
C PRO A 150 17.98 -0.14 -16.25
N LEU A 151 17.10 -0.13 -15.24
CA LEU A 151 15.89 0.72 -15.23
C LEU A 151 16.23 2.23 -15.20
N ARG A 152 17.44 2.62 -14.77
CA ARG A 152 17.93 4.01 -14.63
C ARG A 152 17.14 4.91 -13.68
N ASN A 153 16.07 4.39 -13.07
CA ASN A 153 15.24 5.06 -12.10
C ASN A 153 14.96 4.06 -10.97
N PHE A 154 15.22 4.47 -9.73
CA PHE A 154 15.02 3.66 -8.54
C PHE A 154 13.52 3.47 -8.26
N TYR A 155 12.90 2.57 -9.03
CA TYR A 155 11.47 2.25 -8.97
C TYR A 155 10.54 3.47 -8.93
N GLY A 156 10.86 4.54 -9.69
CA GLY A 156 10.03 5.75 -9.73
C GLY A 156 10.25 6.70 -8.55
N PHE A 157 11.20 6.44 -7.66
CA PHE A 157 11.58 7.30 -6.54
C PHE A 157 12.45 8.48 -7.02
N THR A 158 11.84 9.39 -7.78
CA THR A 158 12.51 10.57 -8.37
C THR A 158 11.67 11.83 -8.21
N PHE A 159 12.31 12.95 -7.90
CA PHE A 159 11.65 14.25 -7.82
C PHE A 159 11.63 15.01 -9.16
N HIS A 160 12.11 14.40 -10.25
CA HIS A 160 12.23 15.08 -11.52
C HIS A 160 10.86 15.26 -12.21
N LYS A 161 10.55 16.51 -12.61
CA LYS A 161 9.42 16.95 -13.45
C LYS A 161 8.12 16.17 -13.24
N PHE A 162 7.37 16.54 -12.20
CA PHE A 162 6.06 15.97 -11.89
C PHE A 162 5.02 17.10 -11.86
N ASP A 163 3.99 16.99 -12.70
CA ASP A 163 2.81 17.86 -12.65
C ASP A 163 1.85 17.33 -11.57
N LEU A 164 1.65 18.12 -10.53
CA LEU A 164 0.82 17.80 -9.37
C LEU A 164 -0.69 17.94 -9.68
N SER A 165 -1.05 18.74 -10.68
CA SER A 165 -2.44 19.10 -11.00
C SER A 165 -3.39 17.90 -11.17
N PRO A 166 -3.07 16.85 -11.96
CA PRO A 166 -3.97 15.70 -12.11
C PRO A 166 -4.18 14.93 -10.80
N TYR A 167 -3.20 14.93 -9.91
CA TYR A 167 -3.26 14.23 -8.64
C TYR A 167 -4.11 14.97 -7.61
N LEU A 168 -4.07 16.31 -7.60
CA LEU A 168 -4.96 17.11 -6.74
C LEU A 168 -6.43 16.96 -7.14
N ILE A 169 -6.72 16.83 -8.45
CA ILE A 169 -8.07 16.54 -8.92
C ILE A 169 -8.52 15.14 -8.46
N LEU A 170 -7.65 14.13 -8.62
CA LEU A 170 -7.95 12.78 -8.17
C LEU A 170 -8.18 12.73 -6.65
N LEU A 171 -7.35 13.46 -5.89
CA LEU A 171 -7.53 13.61 -4.45
C LEU A 171 -8.86 14.30 -4.13
N GLY A 172 -9.21 15.40 -4.80
CA GLY A 172 -10.50 16.08 -4.59
C GLY A 172 -11.70 15.16 -4.82
N VAL A 173 -11.67 14.35 -5.90
CA VAL A 173 -12.69 13.34 -6.15
C VAL A 173 -12.70 12.26 -5.05
N ALA A 174 -11.53 11.78 -4.64
CA ALA A 174 -11.42 10.80 -3.58
C ALA A 174 -11.97 11.34 -2.24
N VAL A 175 -11.70 12.61 -1.90
CA VAL A 175 -12.21 13.27 -0.70
C VAL A 175 -13.74 13.29 -0.67
N LEU A 176 -14.41 13.48 -1.82
CA LEU A 176 -15.87 13.40 -1.89
C LEU A 176 -16.38 11.99 -1.57
N PHE A 177 -15.73 10.95 -2.11
CA PHE A 177 -16.08 9.56 -1.78
C PHE A 177 -15.79 9.21 -0.31
N ILE A 178 -14.70 9.73 0.25
CA ILE A 178 -14.32 9.56 1.66
C ILE A 178 -15.32 10.26 2.58
N LEU A 179 -15.80 11.46 2.21
CA LEU A 179 -16.87 12.14 2.95
C LEU A 179 -18.13 11.27 3.00
N VAL A 180 -18.56 10.71 1.88
CA VAL A 180 -19.72 9.79 1.84
C VAL A 180 -19.43 8.52 2.64
N GLY A 181 -18.25 7.92 2.47
CA GLY A 181 -17.83 6.71 3.19
C GLY A 181 -17.70 6.93 4.70
N SER A 182 -17.47 8.16 5.17
CA SER A 182 -17.39 8.47 6.61
C SER A 182 -18.70 8.22 7.37
N PHE A 183 -19.83 8.07 6.66
CA PHE A 183 -21.12 7.71 7.24
C PHE A 183 -21.31 6.19 7.36
N PHE A 184 -20.38 5.37 6.84
CA PHE A 184 -20.49 3.92 6.91
C PHE A 184 -19.92 3.39 8.23
N ALA A 185 -20.61 2.43 8.83
CA ALA A 185 -20.30 1.91 10.16
C ALA A 185 -18.91 1.26 10.25
N ASP A 186 -18.45 0.58 9.19
CA ASP A 186 -17.14 -0.06 9.13
C ASP A 186 -16.00 0.98 9.13
N ILE A 187 -16.17 2.10 8.43
CA ILE A 187 -15.23 3.21 8.43
C ILE A 187 -15.17 3.90 9.81
N GLN A 188 -16.32 4.19 10.42
CA GLN A 188 -16.40 4.83 11.73
C GLN A 188 -15.80 3.97 12.85
N ALA A 189 -15.91 2.65 12.74
CA ALA A 189 -15.30 1.73 13.69
C ALA A 189 -13.75 1.75 13.63
N TYR A 190 -13.18 2.11 12.48
CA TYR A 190 -11.74 2.07 12.24
C TYR A 190 -11.06 3.43 12.41
N TYR A 191 -11.72 4.52 11.99
CA TYR A 191 -11.20 5.89 12.00
C TYR A 191 -11.87 6.76 13.07
N PRO A 192 -11.13 7.68 13.72
CA PRO A 192 -9.72 7.99 13.51
C PRO A 192 -8.79 6.95 14.16
N ARG A 193 -7.63 6.75 13.54
CA ARG A 193 -6.56 5.91 14.06
C ARG A 193 -5.78 6.61 15.16
N TYR A 194 -5.62 7.93 15.05
CA TYR A 194 -5.07 8.72 16.16
C TYR A 194 -5.98 8.60 17.38
N LYS A 195 -5.39 8.26 18.53
CA LYS A 195 -6.12 8.14 19.80
C LYS A 195 -5.77 9.33 20.70
N PRO A 196 -6.69 10.30 20.91
CA PRO A 196 -6.43 11.50 21.69
C PRO A 196 -5.85 11.26 23.10
N PRO A 197 -6.26 10.22 23.86
CA PRO A 197 -5.68 9.95 25.17
C PRO A 197 -4.16 9.69 25.13
N TYR A 198 -3.66 9.01 24.10
CA TYR A 198 -2.22 8.73 23.95
C TYR A 198 -1.44 10.01 23.63
N GLY A 199 -1.99 10.86 22.78
CA GLY A 199 -1.40 12.15 22.45
C GLY A 199 -1.36 13.12 23.63
N LEU A 200 -2.45 13.18 24.41
CA LEU A 200 -2.54 14.01 25.61
C LEU A 200 -1.56 13.57 26.69
N SER A 201 -1.40 12.26 26.89
CA SER A 201 -0.43 11.70 27.83
C SER A 201 1.00 12.13 27.47
N PHE A 202 1.38 11.99 26.20
CA PHE A 202 2.69 12.43 25.70
C PHE A 202 2.88 13.94 25.86
N ALA A 203 1.89 14.73 25.42
CA ALA A 203 1.96 16.18 25.46
C ALA A 203 2.12 16.70 26.89
N THR A 204 1.36 16.13 27.84
CA THR A 204 1.43 16.49 29.26
C THR A 204 2.79 16.12 29.87
N HIS A 205 3.30 14.92 29.56
CA HIS A 205 4.59 14.45 30.08
C HIS A 205 5.77 15.35 29.66
N HIS A 206 5.72 15.90 28.44
CA HIS A 206 6.78 16.77 27.89
C HIS A 206 6.47 18.27 27.97
N GLU A 207 5.39 18.67 28.66
CA GLU A 207 4.93 20.07 28.74
C GLU A 207 4.72 20.73 27.36
N LEU A 208 4.24 19.95 26.39
CA LEU A 208 4.00 20.39 25.01
C LEU A 208 2.51 20.70 24.77
N PRO A 209 2.19 21.59 23.83
CA PRO A 209 0.82 21.73 23.33
C PRO A 209 0.30 20.43 22.68
N ASN A 210 -0.96 20.08 22.92
CA ASN A 210 -1.58 18.86 22.39
C ASN A 210 -1.48 18.69 20.86
N TRP A 211 -1.49 19.79 20.11
CA TRP A 211 -1.39 19.75 18.66
C TRP A 211 -0.03 19.22 18.18
N VAL A 212 1.03 19.32 19.00
CA VAL A 212 2.36 18.79 18.68
C VAL A 212 2.33 17.27 18.59
N SER A 213 1.67 16.60 19.54
CA SER A 213 1.51 15.13 19.51
C SER A 213 0.73 14.65 18.30
N LEU A 214 -0.31 15.39 17.89
CA LEU A 214 -1.06 15.12 16.65
C LEU A 214 -0.15 15.28 15.44
N LEU A 215 0.60 16.39 15.35
CA LEU A 215 1.53 16.66 14.25
C LEU A 215 2.59 15.55 14.12
N ILE A 216 3.17 15.10 15.24
CA ILE A 216 4.16 14.00 15.25
C ILE A 216 3.55 12.72 14.70
N TYR A 217 2.35 12.35 15.19
CA TYR A 217 1.68 11.14 14.75
C TYR A 217 1.31 11.21 13.27
N GLU A 218 0.61 12.26 12.84
CA GLU A 218 0.12 12.40 11.47
C GLU A 218 1.25 12.54 10.45
N SER A 219 2.33 13.25 10.80
CA SER A 219 3.51 13.36 9.93
C SER A 219 4.19 12.00 9.77
N SER A 220 4.29 11.21 10.85
CA SER A 220 4.84 9.87 10.74
C SER A 220 3.88 8.88 10.09
N TYR A 221 2.57 9.08 10.20
CA TYR A 221 1.58 8.29 9.48
C TYR A 221 1.72 8.53 7.98
N ALA A 222 1.92 9.78 7.58
CA ALA A 222 2.16 10.16 6.20
C ALA A 222 3.40 9.46 5.59
N THR A 223 4.50 9.30 6.35
CA THR A 223 5.69 8.60 5.85
C THR A 223 5.44 7.12 5.59
N SER A 224 4.46 6.49 6.27
CA SER A 224 4.07 5.10 6.01
C SER A 224 3.57 4.90 4.58
N PHE A 225 2.94 5.91 3.99
CA PHE A 225 2.46 5.86 2.60
C PHE A 225 3.57 5.98 1.57
N ILE A 226 4.72 6.56 1.92
CA ILE A 226 5.91 6.53 1.07
C ILE A 226 6.36 5.07 0.88
N ALA A 227 6.42 4.30 1.97
CA ALA A 227 6.77 2.89 1.93
C ALA A 227 5.77 2.06 1.10
N VAL A 228 4.47 2.31 1.29
CA VAL A 228 3.41 1.65 0.52
C VAL A 228 3.53 1.98 -0.97
N GLU A 229 3.55 3.26 -1.35
CA GLU A 229 3.64 3.63 -2.76
C GLU A 229 4.94 3.16 -3.40
N PHE A 230 6.04 3.15 -2.67
CA PHE A 230 7.30 2.61 -3.14
C PHE A 230 7.22 1.10 -3.43
N ILE A 231 6.61 0.30 -2.56
CA ILE A 231 6.43 -1.14 -2.80
C ILE A 231 5.51 -1.36 -4.02
N PHE A 232 4.34 -0.75 -4.00
CA PHE A 232 3.27 -1.10 -4.92
C PHE A 232 3.42 -0.39 -6.27
N ARG A 233 3.50 0.95 -6.29
CA ARG A 233 3.61 1.72 -7.54
C ARG A 233 5.04 1.79 -8.04
N GLY A 234 6.01 1.58 -7.15
CA GLY A 234 7.40 1.45 -7.48
C GLY A 234 7.78 0.02 -7.83
N PHE A 235 8.25 -0.74 -6.85
CA PHE A 235 8.88 -2.05 -7.03
C PHE A 235 8.02 -3.02 -7.86
N LEU A 236 6.76 -3.28 -7.45
CA LEU A 236 5.91 -4.28 -8.10
C LEU A 236 5.57 -3.93 -9.56
N ILE A 237 5.56 -2.64 -9.92
CA ILE A 237 5.38 -2.23 -11.31
C ILE A 237 6.72 -2.31 -12.07
N TYR A 238 7.73 -1.55 -11.63
CA TYR A 238 8.93 -1.33 -12.45
C TYR A 238 9.90 -2.52 -12.44
N ALA A 239 10.03 -3.27 -11.35
CA ALA A 239 10.86 -4.47 -11.35
C ALA A 239 10.29 -5.55 -12.29
N PHE A 240 8.96 -5.57 -12.44
CA PHE A 240 8.25 -6.58 -13.23
C PHE A 240 7.76 -6.11 -14.61
N ILE A 241 7.99 -4.84 -14.96
CA ILE A 241 7.59 -4.29 -16.27
C ILE A 241 8.28 -5.01 -17.43
N LYS A 242 9.52 -5.49 -17.23
CA LYS A 242 10.25 -6.27 -18.25
C LYS A 242 9.59 -7.62 -18.56
N TYR A 243 8.80 -8.14 -17.62
CA TYR A 243 8.13 -9.44 -17.73
C TYR A 243 6.68 -9.32 -18.18
N PHE A 244 5.93 -8.37 -17.59
CA PHE A 244 4.51 -8.19 -17.88
C PHE A 244 4.22 -7.04 -18.85
N GLY A 245 5.20 -6.19 -19.18
CA GLY A 245 4.93 -4.91 -19.80
C GLY A 245 4.03 -4.05 -18.91
N GLU A 246 3.17 -3.24 -19.51
CA GLU A 246 2.21 -2.40 -18.77
C GLU A 246 1.10 -3.22 -18.06
N TYR A 247 0.97 -4.53 -18.34
CA TYR A 247 0.10 -5.41 -17.56
C TYR A 247 0.57 -5.58 -16.11
N ALA A 248 1.81 -5.18 -15.75
CA ALA A 248 2.33 -5.22 -14.39
C ALA A 248 1.43 -4.49 -13.35
N VAL A 249 0.58 -3.57 -13.80
CA VAL A 249 -0.43 -2.92 -12.96
C VAL A 249 -1.43 -3.93 -12.39
N LEU A 250 -1.85 -4.95 -13.15
CA LEU A 250 -2.85 -5.93 -12.69
C LEU A 250 -2.38 -6.77 -11.49
N PRO A 251 -1.22 -7.48 -11.53
CA PRO A 251 -0.76 -8.24 -10.39
C PRO A 251 -0.42 -7.32 -9.20
N MET A 252 0.06 -6.10 -9.45
CA MET A 252 0.25 -5.10 -8.40
C MET A 252 -1.08 -4.76 -7.70
N VAL A 253 -2.15 -4.50 -8.44
CA VAL A 253 -3.48 -4.19 -7.88
C VAL A 253 -4.03 -5.35 -7.06
N ALA A 254 -3.85 -6.58 -7.54
CA ALA A 254 -4.29 -7.76 -6.81
C ALA A 254 -3.56 -7.88 -5.45
N THR A 255 -2.24 -7.70 -5.43
CA THR A 255 -1.45 -7.66 -4.18
C THR A 255 -1.86 -6.47 -3.30
N TYR A 256 -2.12 -5.31 -3.89
CA TYR A 256 -2.54 -4.12 -3.15
C TYR A 256 -3.91 -4.31 -2.47
N CYS A 257 -4.83 -5.03 -3.11
CA CYS A 257 -6.09 -5.42 -2.49
C CYS A 257 -5.86 -6.29 -1.24
N PHE A 258 -4.96 -7.27 -1.31
CA PHE A 258 -4.65 -8.15 -0.18
C PHE A 258 -3.95 -7.41 0.97
N LEU A 259 -3.22 -6.31 0.70
CA LEU A 259 -2.73 -5.42 1.76
C LEU A 259 -3.85 -4.80 2.59
N HIS A 260 -5.06 -4.66 2.04
CA HIS A 260 -6.20 -4.06 2.73
C HIS A 260 -7.04 -5.07 3.49
N PHE A 261 -6.74 -6.37 3.39
CA PHE A 261 -7.42 -7.37 4.22
C PHE A 261 -7.20 -7.05 5.71
N GLY A 262 -8.27 -7.14 6.50
CA GLY A 262 -8.31 -6.68 7.90
C GLY A 262 -8.69 -5.20 8.10
N LYS A 263 -8.73 -4.39 7.04
CA LYS A 263 -9.28 -3.02 7.07
C LYS A 263 -10.79 -3.03 6.82
N PRO A 264 -11.51 -1.89 6.89
CA PRO A 264 -12.91 -1.84 6.51
C PRO A 264 -13.14 -2.37 5.08
N ALA A 265 -14.21 -3.14 4.88
CA ALA A 265 -14.52 -3.75 3.58
C ALA A 265 -14.67 -2.68 2.48
N THR A 266 -15.24 -1.53 2.83
CA THR A 266 -15.35 -0.38 1.94
C THR A 266 -13.98 0.12 1.47
N GLU A 267 -12.99 0.18 2.36
CA GLU A 267 -11.61 0.57 2.01
C GLU A 267 -10.95 -0.49 1.12
N THR A 268 -11.14 -1.78 1.41
CA THR A 268 -10.57 -2.87 0.60
C THR A 268 -11.11 -2.88 -0.82
N ILE A 269 -12.43 -2.75 -0.99
CA ILE A 269 -13.05 -2.72 -2.33
C ILE A 269 -12.59 -1.47 -3.09
N SER A 270 -12.62 -0.30 -2.46
CA SER A 270 -12.16 0.95 -3.09
C SER A 270 -10.66 0.95 -3.40
N SER A 271 -9.86 0.20 -2.63
CA SER A 271 -8.42 0.04 -2.88
C SER A 271 -8.11 -0.58 -4.23
N ILE A 272 -8.99 -1.42 -4.80
CA ILE A 272 -8.81 -2.00 -6.14
C ILE A 272 -8.81 -0.87 -7.18
N PHE A 273 -9.80 0.04 -7.10
CA PHE A 273 -9.95 1.14 -8.04
C PHE A 273 -8.85 2.19 -7.87
N GLY A 274 -8.56 2.61 -6.63
CA GLY A 274 -7.46 3.53 -6.33
C GLY A 274 -6.09 2.92 -6.70
N GLY A 275 -5.92 1.63 -6.38
CA GLY A 275 -4.93 0.68 -6.88
C GLY A 275 -4.61 0.91 -8.34
N TYR A 276 -5.63 0.62 -9.15
CA TYR A 276 -5.58 0.56 -10.59
C TYR A 276 -5.31 1.92 -11.24
N ILE A 277 -6.05 2.96 -10.83
CA ILE A 277 -5.89 4.31 -11.38
C ILE A 277 -4.49 4.84 -11.08
N LEU A 278 -4.04 4.81 -9.81
CA LEU A 278 -2.71 5.30 -9.44
C LEU A 278 -1.59 4.44 -10.04
N GLY A 279 -1.80 3.14 -10.21
CA GLY A 279 -0.86 2.25 -10.89
C GLY A 279 -0.62 2.64 -12.35
N ILE A 280 -1.68 2.91 -13.12
CA ILE A 280 -1.58 3.38 -14.51
C ILE A 280 -0.84 4.71 -14.58
N VAL A 281 -1.17 5.64 -13.69
CA VAL A 281 -0.59 6.98 -13.69
C VAL A 281 0.88 6.94 -13.30
N ALA A 282 1.23 6.17 -12.27
CA ALA A 282 2.63 5.96 -11.87
C ALA A 282 3.43 5.41 -13.05
N LEU A 283 2.93 4.35 -13.70
CA LEU A 283 3.56 3.72 -14.87
C LEU A 283 3.84 4.72 -16.01
N LYS A 284 2.89 5.62 -16.33
CA LYS A 284 3.06 6.63 -17.38
C LYS A 284 4.05 7.73 -16.99
N ASN A 285 3.97 8.21 -15.76
CA ASN A 285 4.82 9.31 -15.28
C ASN A 285 6.20 8.85 -14.80
N LYS A 286 6.43 7.53 -14.68
CA LYS A 286 7.67 6.93 -14.14
C LYS A 286 8.02 7.49 -12.76
N ASN A 287 7.00 7.79 -11.96
CA ASN A 287 7.11 8.53 -10.71
C ASN A 287 6.03 8.09 -9.71
N ILE A 288 6.41 7.90 -8.44
CA ILE A 288 5.48 7.48 -7.37
C ILE A 288 4.94 8.64 -6.52
N TRP A 289 5.56 9.82 -6.54
CA TRP A 289 5.24 10.92 -5.60
C TRP A 289 3.82 11.45 -5.73
N GLY A 290 3.26 11.40 -6.95
CA GLY A 290 1.84 11.71 -7.12
C GLY A 290 0.91 10.74 -6.40
N GLY A 291 1.25 9.44 -6.42
CA GLY A 291 0.57 8.44 -5.62
C GLY A 291 0.73 8.71 -4.13
N VAL A 292 1.95 9.05 -3.68
CA VAL A 292 2.25 9.39 -2.28
C VAL A 292 1.37 10.54 -1.79
N ILE A 293 1.29 11.64 -2.55
CA ILE A 293 0.50 12.82 -2.17
C ILE A 293 -0.99 12.48 -2.11
N VAL A 294 -1.52 11.75 -3.09
CA VAL A 294 -2.93 11.32 -3.09
C VAL A 294 -3.21 10.42 -1.90
N HIS A 295 -2.33 9.46 -1.62
CA HIS A 295 -2.53 8.50 -0.52
C HIS A 295 -2.49 9.19 0.85
N ILE A 296 -1.53 10.09 1.08
CA ILE A 296 -1.46 10.92 2.30
C ILE A 296 -2.74 11.75 2.44
N GLY A 297 -3.16 12.43 1.36
CA GLY A 297 -4.37 13.23 1.37
C GLY A 297 -5.63 12.41 1.68
N VAL A 298 -5.75 11.22 1.10
CA VAL A 298 -6.85 10.27 1.38
C VAL A 298 -6.83 9.88 2.85
N ALA A 299 -5.68 9.47 3.39
CA ALA A 299 -5.54 9.02 4.77
C ALA A 299 -5.87 10.14 5.78
N TRP A 300 -5.35 11.34 5.58
CA TRP A 300 -5.68 12.50 6.43
C TRP A 300 -7.14 12.91 6.32
N SER A 301 -7.77 12.72 5.16
CA SER A 301 -9.20 12.99 5.01
C SER A 301 -10.06 11.97 5.78
N MET A 302 -9.62 10.70 5.83
CA MET A 302 -10.27 9.66 6.66
C MET A 302 -10.11 9.97 8.16
N GLU A 303 -8.92 10.39 8.62
CA GLU A 303 -8.72 10.83 10.00
C GLU A 303 -9.60 12.04 10.34
N LEU A 304 -9.64 13.04 9.45
CA LEU A 304 -10.43 14.26 9.63
C LEU A 304 -11.94 13.96 9.72
N PHE A 305 -12.51 13.26 8.73
CA PHE A 305 -13.94 12.98 8.75
C PHE A 305 -14.30 11.97 9.84
N GLY A 306 -13.45 10.97 10.12
CA GLY A 306 -13.65 10.09 11.27
C GLY A 306 -13.70 10.86 12.59
N TYR A 307 -12.79 11.82 12.78
CA TYR A 307 -12.81 12.70 13.95
C TYR A 307 -14.07 13.55 14.03
N LEU A 308 -14.54 14.12 12.91
CA LEU A 308 -15.75 14.94 12.87
C LEU A 308 -17.00 14.12 13.21
N GLN A 309 -17.14 12.91 12.65
CA GLN A 309 -18.27 12.01 12.94
C GLN A 309 -18.27 11.49 14.38
N ALA A 310 -17.10 11.37 15.02
CA ALA A 310 -17.02 10.99 16.42
C ALA A 310 -17.38 12.14 17.39
N ARG A 311 -17.48 13.37 16.90
CA ARG A 311 -17.66 14.59 17.70
C ARG A 311 -19.03 15.25 17.54
N PHE A 312 -19.66 15.10 16.37
CA PHE A 312 -20.91 15.75 15.98
C PHE A 312 -21.89 14.71 15.45
#